data_AF-H0C4B2-F1
#
_entry.id   AF-H0C4B2-F1
#
_cell.length_a   1.000
_cell.length_b   1.000
_cell.length_c   1.000
_cell.angle_alpha   90.00
_cell.angle_beta   90.00
_cell.angle_gamma   90.00
#
_symmetry.space_group_name_H-M   'P 1'
#
loop_
_entity.id
_entity.type
_entity.pdbx_description
1 polymer ?
#
loop_
_entity_poly.entity_id
_entity_poly.type
_entity_poly.pdbx_seq_one_letter_code
_entity_poly.pdbx_strand_id
1 'polypeptide(L)'
;IGSLGMEVRAGRAMPRAHAGAAVLSCVATMAQILVVAATVQPQWLGLLCLPALAGGCVAGAIGWWGVRGVRHLPGQGAEAASAPALPPDTPMFKLRDALVIAALLTGIQAGVQLLTAWQGDAGMLVGALLAALADVHAATAAVLVRGGPASAAAPAIAQALMAALLVHAGSKCVVALASGGWRYALAVVPGVLAHTLAFVGVLALKS
;
A
#
# COMPACT_ATOMS: atom_id res chain seq x y z
N ILE A 1 -7.54 -5.29 -1.89
CA ILE A 1 -8.30 -5.38 -0.61
C ILE A 1 -9.79 -5.13 -0.83
N GLY A 2 -10.19 -3.96 -1.35
CA GLY A 2 -11.61 -3.63 -1.58
C GLY A 2 -12.38 -4.71 -2.36
N SER A 3 -11.93 -5.04 -3.58
CA SER A 3 -12.54 -6.07 -4.44
C SER A 3 -12.64 -7.44 -3.74
N LEU A 4 -11.53 -7.92 -3.16
CA LEU A 4 -11.49 -9.19 -2.42
C LEU A 4 -12.48 -9.21 -1.24
N GLY A 5 -12.64 -8.09 -0.52
CA GLY A 5 -13.64 -8.00 0.54
C GLY A 5 -15.07 -8.03 0.01
N MET A 6 -15.35 -7.43 -1.15
CA MET A 6 -16.69 -7.51 -1.76
C MET A 6 -17.08 -8.95 -2.12
N GLU A 7 -16.13 -9.78 -2.59
CA GLU A 7 -16.38 -11.20 -2.84
C GLU A 7 -16.67 -11.98 -1.56
N VAL A 8 -15.93 -11.69 -0.48
CA VAL A 8 -16.18 -12.28 0.85
C VAL A 8 -17.56 -11.87 1.37
N ARG A 9 -17.94 -10.60 1.24
CA ARG A 9 -19.26 -10.11 1.66
C ARG A 9 -20.40 -10.72 0.84
N ALA A 10 -20.16 -10.99 -0.44
CA ALA A 10 -21.09 -11.69 -1.31
C ALA A 10 -21.19 -13.21 -1.04
N GLY A 11 -20.44 -13.74 -0.06
CA GLY A 11 -20.42 -15.16 0.28
C GLY A 11 -19.69 -16.04 -0.74
N ARG A 12 -19.00 -15.44 -1.72
CA ARG A 12 -18.31 -16.15 -2.81
C ARG A 12 -16.88 -16.57 -2.45
N ALA A 13 -16.40 -16.21 -1.27
CA ALA A 13 -15.02 -16.39 -0.88
C ALA A 13 -14.84 -16.57 0.62
N MET A 14 -13.84 -17.35 1.01
CA MET A 14 -13.45 -17.50 2.41
C MET A 14 -12.64 -16.28 2.87
N PRO A 15 -13.01 -15.64 4.01
CA PRO A 15 -12.32 -14.46 4.51
C PRO A 15 -10.81 -14.63 4.67
N ARG A 16 -10.34 -15.81 5.09
CA ARG A 16 -8.91 -16.09 5.35
C ARG A 16 -8.07 -16.16 4.08
N ALA A 17 -8.55 -16.84 3.04
CA ALA A 17 -7.82 -16.95 1.77
C ALA A 17 -7.68 -15.58 1.10
N HIS A 18 -8.79 -14.84 1.04
CA HIS A 18 -8.82 -13.49 0.46
C HIS A 18 -8.09 -12.45 1.31
N ALA A 19 -7.97 -12.67 2.62
CA ALA A 19 -7.10 -11.87 3.47
C ALA A 19 -5.62 -12.14 3.16
N GLY A 20 -5.24 -13.41 2.96
CA GLY A 20 -3.90 -13.78 2.52
C GLY A 20 -3.53 -13.13 1.19
N ALA A 21 -4.42 -13.17 0.20
CA ALA A 21 -4.23 -12.49 -1.08
C ALA A 21 -4.14 -10.96 -0.94
N ALA A 22 -4.95 -10.36 -0.06
CA ALA A 22 -4.88 -8.94 0.26
C ALA A 22 -3.53 -8.53 0.87
N VAL A 23 -2.98 -9.36 1.77
CA VAL A 23 -1.67 -9.12 2.38
C VAL A 23 -0.54 -9.35 1.36
N LEU A 24 -0.65 -10.34 0.47
CA LEU A 24 0.32 -10.54 -0.62
C LEU A 24 0.41 -9.33 -1.56
N SER A 25 -0.71 -8.63 -1.81
CA SER A 25 -0.70 -7.36 -2.54
C SER A 25 0.15 -6.28 -1.87
N CYS A 26 0.42 -6.37 -0.57
CA CYS A 26 1.29 -5.42 0.13
C CYS A 26 2.78 -5.65 -0.18
N VAL A 27 3.16 -6.85 -0.65
CA VAL A 27 4.51 -7.09 -1.21
C VAL A 27 4.74 -6.22 -2.43
N ALA A 28 3.74 -6.13 -3.32
CA ALA A 28 3.80 -5.25 -4.48
C ALA A 28 3.91 -3.77 -4.07
N THR A 29 3.22 -3.34 -3.00
CA THR A 29 3.39 -1.98 -2.44
C THR A 29 4.84 -1.72 -2.03
N MET A 30 5.50 -2.67 -1.36
CA MET A 30 6.91 -2.50 -0.97
C MET A 30 7.85 -2.40 -2.18
N ALA A 31 7.64 -3.24 -3.20
CA ALA A 31 8.40 -3.17 -4.44
C ALA A 31 8.21 -1.82 -5.15
N GLN A 32 6.97 -1.34 -5.22
CA GLN A 32 6.64 -0.08 -5.87
C GLN A 32 7.22 1.13 -5.14
N ILE A 33 7.30 1.11 -3.80
CA ILE A 33 8.02 2.14 -3.02
C ILE A 33 9.49 2.21 -3.43
N LEU A 34 10.15 1.07 -3.63
CA LEU A 34 11.54 1.04 -4.11
C LEU A 34 11.67 1.57 -5.52
N VAL A 35 10.73 1.25 -6.41
CA VAL A 35 10.69 1.79 -7.77
C VAL A 35 10.55 3.31 -7.74
N VAL A 36 9.64 3.84 -6.93
CA VAL A 36 9.48 5.30 -6.76
C VAL A 36 10.76 5.93 -6.20
N ALA A 37 11.39 5.31 -5.20
CA ALA A 37 12.65 5.80 -4.67
C ALA A 37 13.75 5.81 -5.74
N ALA A 38 13.85 4.73 -6.54
CA ALA A 38 14.82 4.64 -7.63
C ALA A 38 14.64 5.73 -8.68
N THR A 39 13.39 6.10 -8.99
CA THR A 39 13.08 7.07 -10.04
C THR A 39 13.12 8.52 -9.56
N VAL A 40 12.67 8.79 -8.33
CA VAL A 40 12.57 10.15 -7.80
C VAL A 40 13.85 10.59 -7.11
N GLN A 41 14.44 9.71 -6.29
CA GLN A 41 15.60 10.04 -5.48
C GLN A 41 16.44 8.79 -5.13
N PRO A 42 17.28 8.30 -6.06
CA PRO A 42 17.92 6.98 -5.97
C PRO A 42 18.87 6.82 -4.77
N GLN A 43 19.37 7.91 -4.20
CA GLN A 43 20.18 7.89 -2.98
C GLN A 43 19.44 7.30 -1.76
N TRP A 44 18.10 7.34 -1.73
CA TRP A 44 17.32 6.69 -0.66
C TRP A 44 17.22 5.16 -0.81
N LEU A 45 17.61 4.59 -1.96
CA LEU A 45 17.44 3.16 -2.22
C LEU A 45 18.19 2.30 -1.19
N GLY A 46 19.41 2.69 -0.83
CA GLY A 46 20.21 1.96 0.15
C GLY A 46 19.58 1.93 1.55
N LEU A 47 18.91 3.02 1.95
CA LEU A 47 18.20 3.11 3.22
C LEU A 47 16.85 2.40 3.18
N LEU A 48 16.09 2.51 2.08
CA LEU A 48 14.74 1.97 1.95
C LEU A 48 14.69 0.50 1.55
N CYS A 49 15.77 -0.05 0.97
CA CYS A 49 15.84 -1.45 0.56
C CYS A 49 15.60 -2.41 1.75
N LEU A 50 16.27 -2.19 2.88
CA LEU A 50 16.13 -3.05 4.04
C LEU A 50 14.72 -2.98 4.69
N PRO A 51 14.14 -1.78 4.95
CA PRO A 51 12.74 -1.65 5.34
C PRO A 51 11.76 -2.32 4.39
N ALA A 52 11.91 -2.11 3.08
CA ALA A 52 11.02 -2.67 2.06
C ALA A 52 11.12 -4.20 2.00
N LEU A 53 12.33 -4.76 2.13
CA LEU A 53 12.52 -6.21 2.23
C LEU A 53 11.93 -6.76 3.52
N ALA A 54 12.12 -6.12 4.66
CA ALA A 54 11.54 -6.56 5.93
C ALA A 54 10.01 -6.59 5.86
N GLY A 55 9.39 -5.49 5.42
CA GLY A 55 7.94 -5.43 5.21
C GLY A 55 7.46 -6.45 4.16
N GLY A 56 8.17 -6.57 3.04
CA GLY A 56 7.84 -7.50 1.96
C GLY A 56 7.91 -8.95 2.39
N CYS A 57 8.93 -9.35 3.15
CA CYS A 57 9.08 -10.69 3.70
C CYS A 57 7.97 -11.02 4.70
N VAL A 58 7.63 -10.10 5.60
CA VAL A 58 6.54 -10.29 6.57
C VAL A 58 5.19 -10.42 5.84
N ALA A 59 4.90 -9.53 4.89
CA ALA A 59 3.69 -9.61 4.07
C ALA A 59 3.64 -10.91 3.25
N GLY A 60 4.77 -11.29 2.65
CA GLY A 60 4.91 -12.53 1.89
C GLY A 60 4.63 -13.76 2.75
N ALA A 61 5.27 -13.87 3.91
CA ALA A 61 5.12 -15.00 4.82
C ALA A 61 3.68 -15.12 5.36
N ILE A 62 3.11 -14.02 5.87
CA ILE A 62 1.74 -14.02 6.41
C ILE A 62 0.71 -14.27 5.30
N GLY A 63 0.85 -13.57 4.18
CA GLY A 63 -0.05 -13.71 3.04
C GLY A 63 -0.04 -15.13 2.48
N TRP A 64 1.14 -15.71 2.32
CA TRP A 64 1.32 -17.09 1.86
C TRP A 64 0.72 -18.12 2.82
N TRP A 65 0.94 -17.96 4.13
CA TRP A 65 0.32 -18.82 5.14
C TRP A 65 -1.21 -18.73 5.06
N GLY A 66 -1.77 -17.52 4.96
CA GLY A 66 -3.21 -17.31 4.85
C GLY A 66 -3.86 -18.02 3.65
N VAL A 67 -3.17 -18.08 2.52
CA VAL A 67 -3.63 -18.80 1.32
C VAL A 67 -3.44 -20.32 1.45
N ARG A 68 -2.31 -20.79 2.00
CA ARG A 68 -2.03 -22.23 2.17
C ARG A 68 -2.91 -22.92 3.20
N GLY A 69 -3.25 -22.24 4.30
CA GLY A 69 -4.07 -22.81 5.38
C GLY A 69 -5.49 -23.21 4.97
N VAL A 70 -5.95 -22.79 3.78
CA VAL A 70 -7.28 -23.13 3.25
C VAL A 70 -7.24 -24.30 2.26
N ARG A 71 -6.08 -24.61 1.68
CA ARG A 71 -5.89 -25.73 0.74
C ARG A 71 -5.95 -27.13 1.39
N HIS A 72 -5.99 -27.20 2.72
CA HIS A 72 -6.01 -28.46 3.48
C HIS A 72 -7.41 -28.95 3.90
N LEU A 73 -8.50 -28.33 3.44
CA LEU A 73 -9.84 -28.94 3.56
C LEU A 73 -10.07 -29.89 2.36
N PRO A 74 -10.16 -31.22 2.56
CA PRO A 74 -10.53 -32.13 1.47
C PRO A 74 -12.02 -31.95 1.19
N GLY A 75 -12.36 -31.39 0.02
CA GLY A 75 -13.76 -31.30 -0.40
C GLY A 75 -14.13 -30.19 -1.40
N GLN A 76 -13.21 -29.30 -1.79
CA GLN A 76 -13.50 -28.27 -2.82
C GLN A 76 -12.37 -28.20 -3.86
N GLY A 77 -12.04 -29.36 -4.41
CA GLY A 77 -11.42 -29.41 -5.73
C GLY A 77 -12.47 -29.03 -6.78
N ALA A 78 -12.09 -28.11 -7.67
CA ALA A 78 -12.87 -27.59 -8.80
C ALA A 78 -13.81 -26.39 -8.54
N GLU A 79 -13.23 -25.23 -8.22
CA GLU A 79 -13.61 -23.99 -8.92
C GLU A 79 -12.41 -23.06 -9.11
N ALA A 80 -11.35 -23.62 -9.68
CA ALA A 80 -10.27 -22.87 -10.31
C ALA A 80 -10.47 -22.90 -11.83
N ALA A 81 -11.63 -22.44 -12.32
CA ALA A 81 -11.89 -22.22 -13.76
C ALA A 81 -13.22 -21.49 -14.01
N SER A 82 -13.45 -20.37 -13.34
CA SER A 82 -14.46 -19.39 -13.77
C SER A 82 -13.82 -18.01 -13.65
N ALA A 83 -12.82 -17.77 -14.50
CA ALA A 83 -12.59 -16.40 -14.95
C ALA A 83 -13.98 -15.88 -15.38
N PRO A 84 -14.45 -14.72 -14.88
CA PRO A 84 -15.60 -14.10 -15.50
C PRO A 84 -15.27 -14.02 -16.97
N ALA A 85 -16.10 -14.62 -17.84
CA ALA A 85 -15.99 -14.38 -19.26
C ALA A 85 -16.07 -12.86 -19.42
N LEU A 86 -14.91 -12.23 -19.62
CA LEU A 86 -14.82 -10.81 -19.92
C LEU A 86 -15.72 -10.63 -21.14
N PRO A 87 -16.75 -9.77 -21.07
CA PRO A 87 -17.48 -9.38 -22.26
C PRO A 87 -16.43 -8.95 -23.29
N PRO A 88 -16.49 -9.44 -24.54
CA PRO A 88 -15.54 -9.01 -25.55
C PRO A 88 -15.69 -7.50 -25.72
N ASP A 89 -14.55 -6.81 -25.65
CA ASP A 89 -14.39 -5.39 -26.00
C ASP A 89 -15.11 -4.35 -25.13
N THR A 90 -14.97 -4.45 -23.80
CA THR A 90 -14.91 -3.19 -23.02
C THR A 90 -13.52 -2.59 -23.18
N PRO A 91 -13.35 -1.35 -23.67
CA PRO A 91 -12.03 -0.74 -23.79
C PRO A 91 -11.36 -0.74 -22.41
N MET A 92 -10.32 -1.58 -22.27
CA MET A 92 -9.64 -1.88 -21.01
C MET A 92 -8.83 -0.70 -20.45
N PHE A 93 -8.78 0.42 -21.18
CA PHE A 93 -8.28 1.71 -20.74
C PHE A 93 -9.22 2.81 -21.23
N LYS A 94 -10.10 3.29 -20.37
CA LYS A 94 -10.73 4.59 -20.60
C LYS A 94 -9.66 5.64 -20.33
N LEU A 95 -9.10 6.25 -21.37
CA LEU A 95 -8.11 7.33 -21.27
C LEU A 95 -8.56 8.42 -20.28
N ARG A 96 -9.88 8.64 -20.20
CA ARG A 96 -10.52 9.51 -19.20
C ARG A 96 -10.22 9.10 -17.76
N ASP A 97 -10.34 7.82 -17.41
CA ASP A 97 -10.13 7.35 -16.03
C ASP A 97 -8.64 7.46 -15.67
N ALA A 98 -7.75 7.12 -16.60
CA ALA A 98 -6.31 7.30 -16.44
C ALA A 98 -5.94 8.78 -16.27
N LEU A 99 -6.53 9.67 -17.09
CA LEU A 99 -6.32 11.12 -17.00
C LEU A 99 -6.83 11.69 -15.67
N VAL A 100 -7.98 11.24 -15.19
CA VAL A 100 -8.53 11.64 -13.88
C VAL A 100 -7.60 11.21 -12.76
N ILE A 101 -7.08 9.97 -12.78
CA ILE A 101 -6.11 9.50 -11.79
C ILE A 101 -4.83 10.33 -11.88
N ALA A 102 -4.28 10.56 -13.08
CA ALA A 102 -3.07 11.36 -13.26
C ALA A 102 -3.25 12.80 -12.76
N ALA A 103 -4.37 13.45 -13.09
CA ALA A 103 -4.70 14.79 -12.61
C ALA A 103 -4.85 14.83 -11.08
N LEU A 104 -5.48 13.81 -10.49
CA LEU A 104 -5.61 13.69 -9.04
C LEU A 104 -4.24 13.55 -8.36
N LEU A 105 -3.38 12.65 -8.85
CA LEU A 105 -2.02 12.45 -8.32
C LEU A 105 -1.14 13.68 -8.48
N THR A 106 -1.31 14.43 -9.58
CA THR A 106 -0.62 15.70 -9.83
C THR A 106 -1.12 16.78 -8.89
N GLY A 107 -2.44 16.89 -8.69
CA GLY A 107 -3.04 17.80 -7.73
C GLY A 107 -2.60 17.52 -6.29
N ILE A 108 -2.48 16.25 -5.92
CA ILE A 108 -1.93 15.84 -4.62
C ILE A 108 -0.50 16.35 -4.47
N GLN A 109 0.38 16.11 -5.44
CA GLN A 109 1.77 16.60 -5.40
C GLN A 109 1.84 18.13 -5.29
N ALA A 110 1.07 18.85 -6.12
CA ALA A 110 0.99 20.30 -6.07
C ALA A 110 0.49 20.80 -4.70
N GLY A 111 -0.51 20.13 -4.13
CA GLY A 111 -1.04 20.40 -2.79
C GLY A 111 0.02 20.22 -1.70
N VAL A 112 0.72 19.08 -1.68
CA VAL A 112 1.81 18.83 -0.71
C VAL A 112 2.90 19.90 -0.83
N GLN A 113 3.31 20.25 -2.05
CA GLN A 113 4.32 21.28 -2.26
C GLN A 113 3.87 22.66 -1.80
N LEU A 114 2.62 23.04 -2.06
CA LEU A 114 2.05 24.31 -1.60
C LEU A 114 1.99 24.38 -0.07
N LEU A 115 1.47 23.34 0.57
CA LEU A 115 1.43 23.21 2.03
C LEU A 115 2.84 23.29 2.64
N THR A 116 3.81 22.60 2.03
CA THR A 116 5.21 22.64 2.47
C THR A 116 5.81 24.03 2.29
N ALA A 117 5.51 24.73 1.20
CA ALA A 117 5.99 26.09 0.97
C ALA A 117 5.42 27.09 2.00
N TRP A 118 4.20 26.86 2.47
CA TRP A 118 3.53 27.74 3.45
C TRP A 118 3.87 27.41 4.91
N GLN A 119 4.02 26.13 5.24
CA GLN A 119 4.15 25.64 6.62
C GLN A 119 5.47 24.89 6.91
N GLY A 120 6.41 24.81 5.97
CA GLY A 120 7.65 24.07 6.12
C GLY A 120 7.41 22.57 6.35
N ASP A 121 8.17 21.97 7.26
CA ASP A 121 8.13 20.53 7.54
C ASP A 121 6.76 20.04 8.03
N ALA A 122 6.02 20.88 8.77
CA ALA A 122 4.66 20.54 9.20
C ALA A 122 3.71 20.42 8.00
N GLY A 123 3.84 21.31 7.01
CA GLY A 123 3.07 21.25 5.78
C GLY A 123 3.41 20.04 4.92
N MET A 124 4.69 19.66 4.89
CA MET A 124 5.14 18.42 4.25
C MET A 124 4.51 17.19 4.90
N LEU A 125 4.54 17.11 6.24
CA LEU A 125 3.95 15.99 6.96
C LEU A 125 2.45 15.87 6.68
N VAL A 126 1.69 16.96 6.89
CA VAL A 126 0.23 16.96 6.64
C VAL A 126 -0.09 16.61 5.19
N GLY A 127 0.65 17.20 4.24
CA GLY A 127 0.51 16.90 2.82
C GLY A 127 0.78 15.43 2.50
N ALA A 128 1.85 14.86 3.06
CA ALA A 128 2.21 13.45 2.88
C ALA A 128 1.14 12.51 3.47
N LEU A 129 0.57 12.86 4.62
CA LEU A 129 -0.51 12.07 5.23
C LEU A 129 -1.78 12.09 4.37
N LEU A 130 -2.19 13.26 3.88
CA LEU A 130 -3.32 13.40 2.97
C LEU A 130 -3.09 12.65 1.66
N ALA A 131 -1.89 12.75 1.10
CA ALA A 131 -1.49 12.00 -0.08
C ALA A 131 -1.57 10.49 0.16
N ALA A 132 -1.08 9.99 1.29
CA ALA A 132 -1.03 8.57 1.60
C ALA A 132 -2.40 7.90 1.80
N LEU A 133 -3.42 8.68 2.18
CA LEU A 133 -4.81 8.22 2.20
C LEU A 133 -5.29 7.83 0.80
N ALA A 134 -4.89 8.59 -0.22
CA ALA A 134 -5.26 8.37 -1.62
C ALA A 134 -4.30 7.40 -2.32
N ASP A 135 -3.00 7.69 -2.27
CA ASP A 135 -1.92 6.90 -2.84
C ASP A 135 -0.59 7.10 -2.11
N VAL A 136 -0.12 6.01 -1.51
CA VAL A 136 1.16 5.97 -0.79
C VAL A 136 2.37 6.15 -1.70
N HIS A 137 2.26 5.79 -2.97
CA HIS A 137 3.36 5.92 -3.92
C HIS A 137 3.56 7.38 -4.29
N ALA A 138 2.48 8.11 -4.57
CA ALA A 138 2.52 9.57 -4.74
C ALA A 138 2.99 10.29 -3.48
N ALA A 139 2.54 9.86 -2.28
CA ALA A 139 3.05 10.41 -1.03
C ALA A 139 4.57 10.20 -0.88
N THR A 140 5.06 9.00 -1.21
CA THR A 140 6.48 8.67 -1.21
C THR A 140 7.26 9.57 -2.17
N ALA A 141 6.79 9.73 -3.40
CA ALA A 141 7.41 10.60 -4.39
C ALA A 141 7.48 12.05 -3.91
N ALA A 142 6.38 12.58 -3.38
CA ALA A 142 6.28 13.96 -2.91
C ALA A 142 7.28 14.26 -1.78
N VAL A 143 7.48 13.30 -0.87
CA VAL A 143 8.41 13.44 0.27
C VAL A 143 9.86 13.26 -0.17
N LEU A 144 10.17 12.27 -1.01
CA LEU A 144 11.54 11.99 -1.47
C LEU A 144 12.12 13.08 -2.36
N VAL A 145 11.29 13.82 -3.11
CA VAL A 145 11.75 14.93 -3.96
C VAL A 145 12.38 16.07 -3.13
N ARG A 146 12.09 16.14 -1.83
CA ARG A 146 12.50 17.22 -0.94
C ARG A 146 13.99 17.19 -0.59
N GLY A 147 14.65 16.02 -0.67
CA GLY A 147 16.05 15.92 -0.33
C GLY A 147 16.57 14.49 -0.24
N GLY A 148 17.90 14.37 -0.23
CA GLY A 148 18.60 13.11 -0.03
C GLY A 148 18.72 12.68 1.42
N PRO A 149 19.17 11.44 1.67
CA PRO A 149 19.39 10.95 3.04
C PRO A 149 20.55 11.65 3.77
N ALA A 150 21.45 12.33 3.06
CA ALA A 150 22.50 13.15 3.66
C ALA A 150 22.09 14.63 3.87
N SER A 151 20.85 15.00 3.50
CA SER A 151 20.37 16.38 3.64
C SER A 151 19.87 16.66 5.06
N ALA A 152 19.83 17.93 5.45
CA ALA A 152 19.26 18.36 6.73
C ALA A 152 17.76 17.99 6.88
N ALA A 153 17.05 17.80 5.77
CA ALA A 153 15.64 17.40 5.75
C ALA A 153 15.44 15.88 5.92
N ALA A 154 16.49 15.07 5.90
CA ALA A 154 16.38 13.61 5.93
C ALA A 154 15.54 13.05 7.11
N PRO A 155 15.67 13.56 8.36
CA PRO A 155 14.85 13.09 9.47
C PRO A 155 13.35 13.37 9.25
N ALA A 156 13.01 14.57 8.77
CA ALA A 156 11.63 14.96 8.50
C ALA A 156 11.03 14.14 7.35
N ILE A 157 11.81 13.85 6.31
CA ILE A 157 11.44 12.98 5.19
C ILE A 157 11.17 11.56 5.69
N ALA A 158 12.07 10.98 6.50
CA ALA A 158 11.89 9.65 7.07
C ALA A 158 10.64 9.57 7.96
N GLN A 159 10.42 10.57 8.82
CA GLN A 159 9.23 10.68 9.66
C GLN A 159 7.95 10.76 8.83
N ALA A 160 7.92 11.59 7.79
CA ALA A 160 6.78 11.71 6.90
C ALA A 160 6.49 10.40 6.14
N LEU A 161 7.52 9.66 5.69
CA LEU A 161 7.36 8.34 5.07
C LEU A 161 6.79 7.30 6.04
N MET A 162 7.31 7.25 7.28
CA MET A 162 6.80 6.34 8.30
C MET A 162 5.33 6.63 8.61
N ALA A 163 4.98 7.91 8.82
CA ALA A 163 3.63 8.33 9.11
C ALA A 163 2.69 8.08 7.90
N ALA A 164 3.15 8.32 6.68
CA ALA A 164 2.42 8.01 5.45
C ALA A 164 2.10 6.50 5.33
N LEU A 165 3.05 5.62 5.60
CA LEU A 165 2.80 4.17 5.56
C LEU A 165 1.79 3.74 6.63
N LEU A 166 1.86 4.30 7.84
CA LEU A 166 0.91 4.01 8.91
C LEU A 166 -0.51 4.44 8.54
N VAL A 167 -0.67 5.64 7.99
CA VAL A 167 -1.96 6.15 7.50
C VAL A 167 -2.49 5.29 6.36
N HIS A 168 -1.63 4.88 5.43
CA HIS A 168 -2.01 4.00 4.34
C HIS A 168 -2.43 2.61 4.82
N ALA A 169 -1.75 2.06 5.82
CA ALA A 169 -2.15 0.81 6.48
C ALA A 169 -3.51 0.95 7.16
N GLY A 170 -3.75 2.06 7.87
CA GLY A 170 -5.06 2.39 8.43
C GLY A 170 -6.16 2.45 7.38
N SER A 171 -5.91 3.12 6.24
CA SER A 171 -6.84 3.18 5.10
C SER A 171 -7.17 1.78 4.57
N LYS A 172 -6.17 0.90 4.41
CA LYS A 172 -6.36 -0.50 4.02
C LYS A 172 -7.23 -1.28 5.01
N CYS A 173 -7.06 -1.07 6.31
CA CYS A 173 -7.88 -1.69 7.35
C CYS A 173 -9.34 -1.22 7.29
N VAL A 174 -9.57 0.08 7.11
CA VAL A 174 -10.91 0.66 6.93
C VAL A 174 -11.57 0.11 5.67
N VAL A 175 -10.85 0.06 4.55
CA VAL A 175 -11.35 -0.52 3.30
C VAL A 175 -11.72 -2.00 3.47
N ALA A 176 -10.91 -2.78 4.19
CA ALA A 176 -11.23 -4.18 4.48
C ALA A 176 -12.52 -4.32 5.30
N LEU A 177 -12.68 -3.51 6.35
CA LEU A 177 -13.90 -3.49 7.16
C LEU A 177 -15.12 -3.09 6.33
N ALA A 178 -15.01 -2.00 5.57
CA ALA A 178 -16.10 -1.46 4.77
C ALA A 178 -16.49 -2.39 3.61
N SER A 179 -15.54 -3.10 2.99
CA SER A 179 -15.81 -3.95 1.82
C SER A 179 -16.17 -5.40 2.18
N GLY A 180 -15.52 -6.00 3.17
CA GLY A 180 -15.68 -7.41 3.54
C GLY A 180 -16.29 -7.67 4.92
N GLY A 181 -16.58 -6.61 5.69
CA GLY A 181 -17.13 -6.72 7.03
C GLY A 181 -16.12 -7.14 8.10
N TRP A 182 -16.60 -7.28 9.33
CA TRP A 182 -15.77 -7.49 10.52
C TRP A 182 -14.87 -8.74 10.43
N ARG A 183 -15.40 -9.86 9.92
CA ARG A 183 -14.66 -11.13 9.79
C ARG A 183 -13.50 -11.04 8.79
N TYR A 184 -13.68 -10.30 7.70
CA TYR A 184 -12.62 -10.06 6.73
C TYR A 184 -11.57 -9.09 7.29
N ALA A 185 -12.01 -8.01 7.93
CA ALA A 185 -11.11 -7.06 8.60
C ALA A 185 -10.21 -7.75 9.63
N LEU A 186 -10.77 -8.56 10.54
CA LEU A 186 -9.99 -9.29 11.54
C LEU A 186 -8.95 -10.24 10.92
N ALA A 187 -9.19 -10.75 9.70
CA ALA A 187 -8.23 -11.58 9.00
C ALA A 187 -7.14 -10.77 8.29
N VAL A 188 -7.45 -9.56 7.79
CA VAL A 188 -6.51 -8.69 7.04
C VAL A 188 -5.64 -7.84 7.96
N VAL A 189 -6.24 -7.23 8.97
CA VAL A 189 -5.63 -6.20 9.83
C VAL A 189 -4.29 -6.67 10.44
N PRO A 190 -4.17 -7.87 11.02
CA PRO A 190 -2.90 -8.30 11.63
C PRO A 190 -1.75 -8.35 10.62
N GLY A 191 -2.01 -8.85 9.40
CA GLY A 191 -1.00 -8.91 8.35
C GLY A 191 -0.58 -7.54 7.84
N VAL A 192 -1.57 -6.64 7.64
CA VAL A 192 -1.34 -5.25 7.22
C VAL A 192 -0.52 -4.47 8.24
N LEU A 193 -0.86 -4.59 9.53
CA LEU A 193 -0.14 -3.93 10.59
C LEU A 193 1.26 -4.53 10.78
N ALA A 194 1.40 -5.85 10.78
CA ALA A 194 2.69 -6.51 10.96
C ALA A 194 3.72 -6.09 9.90
N HIS A 195 3.34 -6.12 8.62
CA HIS A 195 4.29 -5.73 7.57
C HIS A 195 4.63 -4.24 7.61
N THR A 196 3.66 -3.40 7.94
CA THR A 196 3.85 -1.94 8.03
C THR A 196 4.77 -1.60 9.20
N LEU A 197 4.54 -2.21 10.35
CA LEU A 197 5.38 -2.04 11.54
C LEU A 197 6.79 -2.58 11.32
N ALA A 198 6.95 -3.68 10.57
CA ALA A 198 8.28 -4.18 10.20
C ALA A 198 9.05 -3.16 9.34
N PHE A 199 8.39 -2.56 8.33
CA PHE A 199 9.00 -1.50 7.53
C PHE A 199 9.36 -0.29 8.40
N VAL A 200 8.39 0.24 9.15
CA VAL A 200 8.55 1.44 9.97
C VAL A 200 9.62 1.23 11.03
N GLY A 201 9.65 0.07 11.70
CA GLY A 201 10.64 -0.26 12.71
C GLY A 201 12.06 -0.32 12.14
N VAL A 202 12.25 -0.98 11.00
CA VAL A 202 13.58 -1.04 10.35
C VAL A 202 14.02 0.33 9.85
N LEU A 203 13.10 1.14 9.34
CA LEU A 203 13.40 2.51 8.91
C LEU A 203 13.79 3.38 10.12
N ALA A 204 13.01 3.34 11.21
CA ALA A 204 13.27 4.09 12.43
C ALA A 204 14.64 3.77 13.05
N LEU A 205 15.09 2.51 12.97
CA LEU A 205 16.42 2.09 13.45
C LEU A 205 17.58 2.62 12.59
N LYS A 206 17.29 3.08 11.38
CA LYS A 206 18.28 3.58 10.41
C LYS A 206 18.19 5.10 10.16
N SER A 207 17.18 5.75 10.73
CA SER A 207 16.90 7.19 10.62
C SER A 207 17.62 7.95 11.73
#